data_AF-H8YFH4-F1
#
_entry.id   AF-H8YFH4-F1
#
_cell.length_a   1.000
_cell.length_b   1.000
_cell.length_c   1.000
_cell.angle_alpha   90.00
_cell.angle_beta   90.00
_cell.angle_gamma   90.00
#
_symmetry.space_group_name_H-M   'P 1'
#
loop_
_entity.id
_entity.type
_entity.pdbx_description
1 polymer ?
#
loop_
_entity_poly.entity_id
_entity_poly.type
_entity_poly.pdbx_seq_one_letter_code
_entity_poly.pdbx_strand_id
1 'polypeptide(L)'
;FGQVFSYIGSVVIVYLGALIGTRKIFIQLFGNILHAPQAYFDIKPRARILDRLANDTYKLDVVLPELIRVFNSQVFRVLATIVVISLSTPIFLAVIVPIAFLYYF
;
A
#
# COMPACT_ATOMS: atom_id res chain seq x y z
N PHE A 1 -1.70 -22.32 -13.08
CA PHE A 1 -0.81 -22.64 -11.94
C PHE A 1 0.10 -21.48 -11.53
N GLY A 2 0.88 -20.86 -12.43
CA GLY A 2 1.76 -19.73 -12.07
C GLY A 2 1.05 -18.50 -11.46
N GLN A 3 -0.17 -18.20 -11.92
CA GLN A 3 -0.97 -17.08 -11.42
C GLN A 3 -1.40 -17.26 -9.95
N VAL A 4 -1.68 -18.50 -9.53
CA VAL A 4 -2.05 -18.82 -8.14
C VAL A 4 -0.84 -18.70 -7.22
N PHE A 5 0.33 -19.20 -7.65
CA PHE A 5 1.56 -19.12 -6.88
C PHE A 5 2.03 -17.67 -6.69
N SER A 6 1.95 -16.86 -7.75
CA SER A 6 2.23 -15.42 -7.68
C SER A 6 1.25 -14.67 -6.79
N TYR A 7 -0.05 -15.02 -6.83
CA TYR A 7 -1.07 -14.43 -5.96
C TYR A 7 -0.77 -14.71 -4.48
N ILE A 8 -0.53 -15.97 -4.13
CA ILE A 8 -0.21 -16.37 -2.75
C ILE A 8 1.07 -15.68 -2.27
N GLY A 9 2.14 -15.69 -3.08
CA GLY A 9 3.39 -15.00 -2.74
C GLY A 9 3.18 -13.51 -2.48
N SER A 10 2.38 -12.85 -3.31
CA SER A 10 2.08 -11.43 -3.14
C SER A 10 1.28 -11.13 -1.86
N VAL A 11 0.30 -11.98 -1.53
CA VAL A 11 -0.48 -11.83 -0.30
C VAL A 11 0.44 -11.98 0.92
N VAL A 12 1.28 -13.00 0.95
CA VAL A 12 2.20 -13.24 2.07
C VAL A 12 3.18 -12.08 2.24
N ILE A 13 3.78 -11.59 1.15
CA ILE A 13 4.74 -10.46 1.20
C ILE A 13 4.06 -9.18 1.71
N VAL A 14 2.85 -8.89 1.25
CA VAL A 14 2.10 -7.69 1.65
C VAL A 14 1.73 -7.73 3.13
N TYR A 15 1.21 -8.86 3.61
CA TYR A 15 0.85 -9.02 5.02
C TYR A 15 2.07 -8.97 5.94
N LEU A 16 3.16 -9.66 5.60
CA LEU A 16 4.40 -9.61 6.38
C LEU A 16 5.02 -8.22 6.38
N GLY A 17 5.05 -7.55 5.22
CA GLY A 17 5.56 -6.19 5.07
C GLY A 17 4.76 -5.17 5.89
N ALA A 18 3.42 -5.27 5.86
CA ALA A 18 2.55 -4.43 6.67
C ALA A 18 2.79 -4.65 8.17
N LEU A 19 2.88 -5.91 8.60
CA LEU A 19 3.06 -6.26 10.01
C LEU A 19 4.40 -5.76 10.58
N ILE A 20 5.48 -5.89 9.79
CA ILE A 20 6.81 -5.35 10.16
C ILE A 20 6.79 -3.81 10.13
N GLY A 21 6.15 -3.23 9.11
CA GLY A 21 6.03 -1.78 8.94
C GLY A 21 5.29 -1.11 10.10
N THR A 22 4.10 -1.60 10.44
CA THR A 22 3.33 -1.02 11.55
C THR A 22 4.05 -1.18 12.88
N ARG A 23 4.67 -2.34 13.14
CA ARG A 23 5.43 -2.54 14.39
C ARG A 23 6.55 -1.50 14.54
N LYS A 24 7.26 -1.20 13.45
CA LYS A 24 8.33 -0.18 13.46
C LYS A 24 7.78 1.22 13.71
N ILE A 25 6.69 1.59 13.03
CA ILE A 25 6.02 2.89 13.18
C ILE A 25 5.47 3.05 14.61
N PHE A 26 4.86 2.01 15.16
CA PHE A 26 4.31 2.02 16.52
C PHE A 26 5.41 2.24 17.57
N ILE A 27 6.53 1.52 17.49
CA ILE A 27 7.65 1.69 18.43
C ILE A 27 8.23 3.11 18.35
N GLN A 28 8.38 3.66 17.14
CA GLN A 28 8.88 5.03 16.95
C GLN A 28 7.91 6.08 17.50
N LEU A 29 6.61 5.96 17.22
CA LEU A 29 5.59 6.87 17.74
C LEU A 29 5.48 6.79 19.26
N PHE A 30 5.49 5.58 19.82
CA PHE A 30 5.43 5.39 21.26
C PHE A 30 6.66 5.98 21.96
N GLY A 31 7.86 5.76 21.41
CA GLY A 31 9.09 6.39 21.91
C GLY A 31 9.02 7.91 21.85
N ASN A 32 8.53 8.49 20.75
CA ASN A 32 8.41 9.94 20.60
C ASN A 32 7.38 10.56 21.55
N ILE A 33 6.29 9.85 21.83
CA ILE A 33 5.28 10.30 22.81
C ILE A 33 5.86 10.25 24.23
N LEU A 34 6.60 9.21 24.60
CA LEU A 34 7.23 9.12 25.92
C LEU A 34 8.28 10.20 26.19
N HIS A 35 8.98 10.67 25.16
CA HIS A 35 9.95 11.76 25.28
C HIS A 35 9.33 13.16 25.12
N ALA A 36 8.03 13.26 24.87
CA ALA A 36 7.38 14.57 24.74
C ALA A 36 7.31 15.28 26.11
N PRO A 37 7.57 16.60 26.17
CA PRO A 37 7.55 17.35 27.43
C PRO A 37 6.15 17.32 28.04
N GLN A 38 6.06 17.24 29.38
CA GLN A 38 4.78 17.18 30.11
C GLN A 38 3.81 18.32 29.74
N ALA A 39 4.32 19.51 29.41
CA ALA A 39 3.52 20.65 28.94
C ALA A 39 2.68 20.35 27.68
N TYR A 40 3.12 19.41 26.83
CA TYR A 40 2.39 18.97 25.64
C TYR A 40 1.14 18.13 25.98
N PHE A 41 1.13 17.51 27.17
CA PHE A 41 0.05 16.66 27.68
C PHE A 41 -1.00 17.41 28.52
N ASP A 42 -0.75 18.68 28.84
CA ASP A 42 -1.66 19.52 29.62
C ASP A 42 -2.52 20.45 28.73
N ILE A 43 -2.09 20.74 27.50
CA ILE A 43 -2.80 21.65 26.56
C ILE A 43 -3.77 20.89 25.62
N LYS A 44 -3.54 19.60 25.39
CA LYS A 44 -4.44 18.73 24.60
C LYS A 44 -5.05 17.68 25.54
N PRO A 45 -6.38 17.47 25.56
CA PRO A 45 -6.95 16.42 26.39
C PRO A 45 -6.31 15.10 25.96
N ARG A 46 -5.67 14.40 26.90
CA ARG A 46 -4.84 13.21 26.67
C ARG A 46 -5.53 12.15 25.79
N ALA A 47 -6.86 12.11 25.85
CA ALA A 47 -7.72 11.29 24.99
C ALA A 47 -7.57 11.54 23.48
N ARG A 48 -7.37 12.79 23.02
CA ARG A 48 -7.34 13.11 21.58
C ARG A 48 -6.07 12.65 20.87
N ILE A 49 -4.94 12.61 21.59
CA ILE A 49 -3.67 12.11 21.06
C ILE A 49 -3.72 10.59 20.97
N LEU A 50 -4.25 9.93 22.00
CA LEU A 50 -4.49 8.49 22.03
C LEU A 50 -5.49 8.05 20.95
N ASP A 51 -6.60 8.76 20.77
CA ASP A 51 -7.58 8.47 19.72
C ASP A 51 -6.98 8.58 18.32
N ARG A 52 -6.10 9.57 18.11
CA ARG A 52 -5.45 9.78 16.82
C ARG A 52 -4.40 8.70 16.55
N LEU A 53 -3.59 8.36 17.55
CA LEU A 53 -2.62 7.28 17.48
C LEU A 53 -3.30 5.93 17.23
N ALA A 54 -4.39 5.64 17.95
CA ALA A 54 -5.17 4.41 17.79
C ALA A 54 -5.80 4.32 16.40
N ASN A 55 -6.40 5.41 15.91
CA ASN A 55 -6.95 5.45 14.55
C ASN A 55 -5.88 5.33 13.45
N ASP A 56 -4.73 5.99 13.62
CA ASP A 56 -3.67 5.95 12.63
C ASP A 56 -2.99 4.58 12.59
N THR A 57 -2.80 3.94 13.75
CA THR A 57 -2.30 2.57 13.85
C THR A 57 -3.30 1.59 13.24
N TYR A 58 -4.60 1.73 13.51
CA TYR A 58 -5.65 0.91 12.91
C TYR A 58 -5.67 1.00 11.38
N LYS A 59 -5.52 2.20 10.81
CA LYS A 59 -5.43 2.38 9.36
C LYS A 59 -4.20 1.71 8.76
N LEU A 60 -3.06 1.78 9.44
CA LEU A 60 -1.83 1.12 9.00
C LEU A 60 -1.93 -0.40 9.07
N ASP A 61 -2.61 -0.95 10.07
CA ASP A 61 -2.73 -2.41 10.25
C ASP A 61 -3.79 -3.06 9.38
N VAL A 62 -4.92 -2.37 9.16
CA VAL A 62 -6.09 -2.97 8.50
C VAL A 62 -6.26 -2.44 7.08
N VAL A 63 -6.22 -1.12 6.91
CA VAL A 63 -6.57 -0.49 5.64
C VAL A 63 -5.41 -0.55 4.65
N LEU A 64 -4.18 -0.30 5.10
CA LEU A 64 -3.00 -0.26 4.25
C LEU A 64 -2.69 -1.61 3.57
N PRO A 65 -2.64 -2.77 4.27
CA PRO A 65 -2.40 -4.04 3.59
C PRO A 65 -3.52 -4.41 2.61
N GLU A 66 -4.78 -4.07 2.92
CA GLU A 66 -5.90 -4.32 2.00
C GLU A 66 -5.78 -3.47 0.72
N LEU A 67 -5.41 -2.19 0.86
CA LEU A 67 -5.14 -1.32 -0.29
C LEU A 67 -4.00 -1.86 -1.16
N ILE A 68 -2.90 -2.32 -0.54
CA ILE A 68 -1.76 -2.88 -1.26
C ILE A 68 -2.17 -4.19 -1.96
N ARG A 69 -2.97 -5.04 -1.32
CA ARG A 69 -3.49 -6.28 -1.91
C ARG A 69 -4.33 -5.99 -3.16
N VAL A 70 -5.28 -5.05 -3.06
CA VAL A 70 -6.14 -4.64 -4.18
C VAL A 70 -5.29 -3.99 -5.29
N PHE A 71 -4.40 -3.07 -4.94
CA PHE A 71 -3.49 -2.42 -5.90
C PHE A 71 -2.69 -3.45 -6.68
N ASN A 72 -2.04 -4.37 -5.97
CA ASN A 72 -1.23 -5.42 -6.58
C ASN A 72 -2.07 -6.32 -7.50
N SER A 73 -3.27 -6.72 -7.06
CA SER A 73 -4.21 -7.48 -7.89
C SER A 73 -4.58 -6.74 -9.18
N GLN A 74 -4.84 -5.43 -9.09
CA GLN A 74 -5.18 -4.62 -10.27
C GLN A 74 -3.99 -4.46 -11.21
N VAL A 75 -2.77 -4.26 -10.70
CA VAL A 75 -1.55 -4.20 -11.52
C VAL A 75 -1.37 -5.48 -12.32
N PHE A 76 -1.45 -6.65 -11.68
CA PHE A 76 -1.35 -7.93 -12.38
C PHE A 76 -2.46 -8.13 -13.41
N ARG A 77 -3.69 -7.69 -13.10
CA ARG A 77 -4.83 -7.80 -14.01
C ARG A 77 -4.64 -6.91 -15.25
N VAL A 78 -4.19 -5.67 -15.07
CA VAL A 78 -3.88 -4.73 -16.16
C VAL A 78 -2.75 -5.28 -17.03
N LEU A 79 -1.66 -5.77 -16.42
CA LEU A 79 -0.55 -6.39 -17.16
C LEU A 79 -1.01 -7.60 -17.97
N ALA A 80 -1.79 -8.49 -17.37
CA ALA A 80 -2.35 -9.65 -18.07
C ALA A 80 -3.22 -9.23 -19.26
N THR A 81 -4.07 -8.22 -19.10
CA THR A 81 -4.90 -7.71 -20.21
C THR A 81 -4.07 -7.11 -21.34
N ILE A 82 -3.01 -6.36 -21.02
CA ILE A 82 -2.11 -5.78 -22.03
C ILE A 82 -1.42 -6.90 -22.81
N VAL A 83 -0.92 -7.94 -22.13
CA VAL A 83 -0.27 -9.09 -22.76
C VAL A 83 -1.25 -9.84 -23.67
N VAL A 84 -2.47 -10.13 -23.20
CA VAL A 84 -3.48 -10.86 -23.98
C VAL A 84 -3.88 -10.09 -25.24
N ILE A 85 -4.13 -8.78 -25.12
CA ILE A 85 -4.48 -7.94 -26.28
C ILE A 85 -3.31 -7.86 -27.26
N SER A 86 -2.07 -7.73 -26.75
CA SER A 86 -0.87 -7.65 -27.60
C SER A 86 -0.64 -8.93 -28.39
N LEU A 87 -0.91 -10.10 -27.80
CA LEU A 87 -0.83 -11.39 -28.49
C LEU A 87 -1.97 -11.59 -29.49
N SER A 88 -3.19 -11.19 -29.13
CA SER A 88 -4.37 -11.36 -29.99
C SER A 88 -4.37 -10.43 -31.20
N THR A 89 -3.85 -9.21 -31.04
CA THR A 89 -3.83 -8.18 -32.08
C THR A 89 -2.49 -7.44 -32.07
N PRO A 90 -1.44 -7.93 -32.76
CA PRO A 90 -0.11 -7.32 -32.71
C PRO A 90 -0.08 -5.89 -33.26
N ILE A 91 -1.01 -5.50 -34.15
CA ILE A 91 -1.17 -4.11 -34.64
C ILE A 91 -1.47 -3.12 -33.50
N PHE A 92 -2.13 -3.55 -32.41
CA PHE A 92 -2.47 -2.68 -31.28
C PHE A 92 -1.22 -2.05 -30.61
N LEU A 93 -0.11 -2.78 -30.61
CA LEU A 93 1.17 -2.34 -30.05
C LEU A 93 1.73 -1.12 -30.80
N ALA A 94 1.51 -1.02 -32.11
CA ALA A 94 1.95 0.12 -32.92
C ALA A 94 1.17 1.41 -32.61
N VAL A 95 -0.09 1.29 -32.14
CA VAL A 95 -0.95 2.42 -31.78
C VAL A 95 -0.71 2.88 -30.34
N ILE A 96 -0.37 1.95 -29.43
CA ILE A 96 -0.18 2.29 -28.01
C ILE A 96 1.12 3.06 -27.73
N VAL A 97 2.19 2.78 -28.50
CA VAL A 97 3.49 3.46 -28.36
C VAL A 97 3.39 4.99 -28.58
N PRO A 98 2.79 5.50 -29.68
CA PRO A 98 2.65 6.94 -29.87
C PRO A 98 1.71 7.59 -28.85
N ILE A 99 0.66 6.89 -28.40
CA ILE A 99 -0.24 7.40 -27.35
C ILE A 99 0.49 7.50 -26.00
N ALA A 100 1.27 6.49 -25.64
CA ALA A 100 2.07 6.52 -24.41
C ALA A 100 3.13 7.62 -24.43
N PHE A 101 3.75 7.86 -25.59
CA PHE A 101 4.70 8.96 -25.79
C PHE A 101 4.01 10.33 -25.63
N LEU A 102 2.82 10.51 -26.20
CA LEU A 102 1.99 11.72 -26.04
C LEU A 102 1.49 11.93 -24.61
N TYR A 103 1.29 10.86 -23.83
CA TYR A 103 0.85 10.98 -22.43
C TYR A 103 2.00 11.32 -21.48
N TYR A 104 3.23 10.98 -21.86
CA TYR A 104 4.42 11.24 -21.05
C TYR A 104 4.99 12.66 -21.27
N PHE A 105 4.72 13.26 -22.44
CA PHE A 105 5.07 14.64 -22.78
C PHE A 105 3.92 15.61 -22.50
#